data_AF-A0A7D7QBI6-F1
#
_entry.id   AF-A0A7D7QBI6-F1
#
_cell.length_a   1.000
_cell.length_b   1.000
_cell.length_c   1.000
_cell.angle_alpha   90.00
_cell.angle_beta   90.00
_cell.angle_gamma   90.00
#
_symmetry.space_group_name_H-M   'P 1'
#
loop_
_entity.id
_entity.type
_entity.pdbx_description
1 polymer ?
#
loop_
_entity_poly.entity_id
_entity_poly.type
_entity_poly.pdbx_seq_one_letter_code
_entity_poly.pdbx_strand_id
1 'polypeptide(L)'
;MGIDITLYAEAHRNGKWEPIPEPVKKEWSKGKTVPVESTEIGRPYKLFAALAGVCQDNLRRTMYAVVEPISEPRGFPEDMNDFYKKYFSENQCGLDFGHSWLLLQEIIDYDWDNQYVTQWAYVKHQYAHLFQDGASFPAEFPAGEKLYFVLPNWKQEPETTEVSWVTSYKEYVGCSEQFIEELLELGSPHEIRIIFWFYA
;
A
#
# COMPACT_ATOMS: atom_id res chain seq x y z
N MET A 1 -15.37 7.89 2.55
CA MET A 1 -14.40 8.65 1.75
C MET A 1 -13.15 7.79 1.66
N GLY A 2 -12.65 7.56 0.45
CA GLY A 2 -11.46 6.73 0.24
C GLY A 2 -10.19 7.58 0.33
N ILE A 3 -9.05 6.97 0.62
CA ILE A 3 -7.75 7.64 0.54
C ILE A 3 -7.25 7.41 -0.88
N ASP A 4 -7.04 8.50 -1.61
CA ASP A 4 -6.36 8.52 -2.90
C ASP A 4 -4.86 8.67 -2.69
N ILE A 5 -4.10 7.97 -3.52
CA ILE A 5 -2.65 7.92 -3.41
C ILE A 5 -2.07 8.14 -4.78
N THR A 6 -1.13 9.07 -4.85
CA THR A 6 -0.37 9.33 -6.06
C THR A 6 1.08 8.94 -5.85
N LEU A 7 1.62 8.18 -6.80
CA LEU A 7 3.02 7.80 -6.83
C LEU A 7 3.76 8.75 -7.75
N TYR A 8 4.78 9.42 -7.23
CA TYR A 8 5.74 10.17 -8.03
C TYR A 8 7.07 9.45 -7.99
N ALA A 9 7.92 9.71 -8.98
CA ALA A 9 9.27 9.18 -8.97
C ALA A 9 10.30 10.25 -9.32
N GLU A 10 11.52 10.07 -8.84
CA GLU A 10 12.65 10.87 -9.27
C GLU A 10 13.87 9.98 -9.49
N ALA A 11 14.66 10.36 -10.49
CA ALA A 11 15.88 9.68 -10.87
C ALA A 11 17.09 10.50 -10.41
N HIS A 12 18.06 9.84 -9.79
CA HIS A 12 19.32 10.46 -9.42
C HIS A 12 20.24 10.50 -10.64
N ARG A 13 20.46 11.71 -11.18
CA ARG A 13 21.28 11.95 -12.37
C ARG A 13 22.23 13.11 -12.11
N ASN A 14 23.50 12.93 -12.45
CA ASN A 14 24.53 13.98 -12.30
C ASN A 14 24.60 14.60 -10.88
N GLY A 15 24.37 13.79 -9.84
CA GLY A 15 24.42 14.24 -8.44
C GLY A 15 23.18 15.00 -7.95
N LYS A 16 22.06 14.92 -8.68
CA LYS A 16 20.79 15.54 -8.31
C LYS A 16 19.63 14.63 -8.60
N TRP A 17 18.55 14.78 -7.85
CA TRP A 17 17.28 14.15 -8.16
C TRP A 17 16.51 14.96 -9.20
N GLU A 18 16.00 14.28 -10.22
CA GLU A 18 15.21 14.86 -11.30
C GLU A 18 13.85 14.15 -11.40
N PRO A 19 12.72 14.87 -11.52
CA PRO A 19 11.41 14.26 -11.69
C PRO A 19 11.35 13.29 -12.85
N ILE A 20 10.77 12.11 -12.63
CA ILE A 20 10.39 11.17 -13.67
C ILE A 20 8.97 10.64 -13.43
N PRO A 21 8.09 10.61 -14.45
CA PRO A 21 8.26 11.18 -15.79
C PRO A 21 8.46 12.70 -15.79
N GLU A 22 8.87 13.24 -16.94
CA GLU A 22 9.07 14.69 -17.09
C GLU A 22 7.76 15.46 -16.79
N PRO A 23 7.81 16.53 -15.99
CA PRO A 23 6.63 17.32 -15.67
C PRO A 23 6.01 17.96 -16.91
N VAL A 24 4.68 17.93 -17.00
CA VAL A 24 3.93 18.41 -18.17
C VAL A 24 3.13 19.67 -17.86
N LYS A 25 2.95 20.53 -18.86
CA LYS A 25 1.99 21.63 -18.77
C LYS A 25 0.59 21.09 -19.00
N LYS A 26 -0.34 21.36 -18.09
CA LYS A 26 -1.75 21.01 -18.27
C LYS A 26 -2.60 22.26 -18.46
N GLU A 27 -3.58 22.20 -19.35
CA GLU A 27 -4.46 23.36 -19.61
C GLU A 27 -5.34 23.70 -18.41
N TRP A 28 -5.83 22.68 -17.69
CA TRP A 28 -6.67 22.86 -16.50
C TRP A 28 -5.94 23.58 -15.36
N SER A 29 -4.60 23.53 -15.33
CA SER A 29 -3.78 24.23 -14.34
C SER A 29 -3.38 25.65 -14.78
N LYS A 30 -4.12 26.23 -15.75
CA LYS A 30 -3.81 27.53 -16.38
C LYS A 30 -2.41 27.56 -17.01
N GLY A 31 -1.99 26.44 -17.59
CA GLY A 31 -0.68 26.29 -18.24
C GLY A 31 0.50 26.12 -17.27
N LYS A 32 0.23 25.87 -15.97
CA LYS A 32 1.29 25.51 -15.01
C LYS A 32 1.84 24.12 -15.33
N THR A 33 3.15 23.99 -15.18
CA THR A 33 3.82 22.68 -15.17
C THR A 33 3.46 21.95 -13.89
N VAL A 34 3.00 20.71 -14.00
CA VAL A 34 2.61 19.84 -12.88
C VAL A 34 3.35 18.51 -12.99
N PRO A 35 3.61 17.81 -11.87
CA PRO A 35 4.19 16.48 -11.93
C PRO A 35 3.26 15.50 -12.64
N VAL A 36 3.87 14.43 -13.15
CA VAL A 36 3.18 13.29 -13.73
C VAL A 36 3.32 12.14 -12.73
N GLU A 37 2.23 11.44 -12.48
CA GLU A 37 2.23 10.21 -11.69
C GLU A 37 3.09 9.16 -12.42
N SER A 38 3.95 8.47 -11.68
CA SER A 38 4.85 7.46 -12.25
C SER A 38 4.10 6.18 -12.61
N THR A 39 3.12 5.80 -11.79
CA THR A 39 2.34 4.58 -11.92
C THR A 39 0.95 4.77 -11.32
N GLU A 40 -0.09 4.40 -12.07
CA GLU A 40 -1.47 4.37 -11.57
C GLU A 40 -1.78 3.00 -10.97
N ILE A 41 -1.81 2.90 -9.63
CA ILE A 41 -2.12 1.63 -8.94
C ILE A 41 -3.53 1.59 -8.35
N GLY A 42 -4.32 2.65 -8.51
CA GLY A 42 -5.67 2.73 -7.96
C GLY A 42 -5.66 2.86 -6.44
N ARG A 43 -6.49 2.07 -5.74
CA ARG A 43 -6.66 2.16 -4.26
C ARG A 43 -6.31 0.88 -3.48
N PRO A 44 -5.12 0.25 -3.66
CA PRO A 44 -4.72 -0.96 -2.95
C PRO A 44 -4.27 -0.66 -1.50
N TYR A 45 -5.21 -0.38 -0.59
CA TYR A 45 -4.95 -0.01 0.82
C TYR A 45 -3.94 -0.91 1.55
N LYS A 46 -3.94 -2.21 1.26
CA LYS A 46 -3.01 -3.15 1.89
C LYS A 46 -1.58 -3.01 1.36
N LEU A 47 -1.42 -2.81 0.04
CA LEU A 47 -0.13 -2.53 -0.56
C LEU A 47 0.46 -1.23 -0.01
N PHE A 48 -0.38 -0.23 0.25
CA PHE A 48 0.07 1.03 0.85
C PHE A 48 0.54 0.88 2.29
N ALA A 49 -0.14 0.06 3.08
CA ALA A 49 0.33 -0.30 4.41
C ALA A 49 1.65 -1.05 4.37
N ALA A 50 1.85 -1.92 3.37
CA ALA A 50 3.12 -2.60 3.13
C ALA A 50 4.23 -1.61 2.75
N LEU A 51 4.00 -0.70 1.80
CA LEU A 51 5.04 0.21 1.30
C LEU A 51 5.44 1.28 2.31
N ALA A 52 4.47 1.86 3.03
CA ALA A 52 4.72 3.10 3.77
C ALA A 52 4.14 3.13 5.20
N GLY A 53 3.59 2.02 5.70
CA GLY A 53 2.99 1.97 7.05
C GLY A 53 1.69 2.77 7.20
N VAL A 54 1.16 3.36 6.13
CA VAL A 54 -0.08 4.15 6.17
C VAL A 54 -1.29 3.20 6.24
N CYS A 55 -2.37 3.61 6.91
CA CYS A 55 -3.59 2.81 7.10
C CYS A 55 -3.46 1.55 7.97
N GLN A 56 -2.31 1.27 8.61
CA GLN A 56 -2.15 0.09 9.46
C GLN A 56 -3.18 0.03 10.59
N ASP A 57 -3.49 1.15 11.23
CA ASP A 57 -4.51 1.19 12.28
C ASP A 57 -5.89 0.75 11.78
N ASN A 58 -6.25 1.11 10.55
CA ASN A 58 -7.51 0.68 9.95
C ASN A 58 -7.47 -0.82 9.62
N LEU A 59 -6.39 -1.32 9.04
CA LEU A 59 -6.24 -2.75 8.72
C LEU A 59 -6.29 -3.60 9.99
N ARG A 60 -5.55 -3.21 11.03
CA ARG A 60 -5.54 -3.89 12.31
C ARG A 60 -6.91 -3.89 12.97
N ARG A 61 -7.63 -2.76 12.91
CA ARG A 61 -8.97 -2.62 13.53
C ARG A 61 -10.09 -3.31 12.77
N THR A 62 -9.99 -3.45 11.46
CA THR A 62 -11.12 -3.90 10.62
C THR A 62 -10.94 -5.28 10.03
N MET A 63 -9.69 -5.71 9.84
CA MET A 63 -9.37 -6.93 9.11
C MET A 63 -8.54 -7.91 9.94
N TYR A 64 -8.19 -7.57 11.19
CA TYR A 64 -7.39 -8.39 12.08
C TYR A 64 -6.21 -8.99 11.30
N ALA A 65 -5.32 -8.12 10.85
CA ALA A 65 -4.12 -8.54 10.18
C ALA A 65 -3.02 -7.57 10.56
N VAL A 66 -1.81 -8.10 10.68
CA VAL A 66 -0.61 -7.31 10.87
C VAL A 66 0.12 -7.30 9.53
N VAL A 67 0.33 -6.10 9.00
CA VAL A 67 1.11 -5.86 7.79
C VAL A 67 2.36 -5.14 8.22
N GLU A 68 3.47 -5.85 8.30
CA GLU A 68 4.79 -5.25 8.52
C GLU A 68 5.14 -4.38 7.31
N PRO A 69 5.46 -3.10 7.49
CA PRO A 69 5.81 -2.24 6.38
C PRO A 69 7.29 -2.37 6.01
N ILE A 70 7.64 -2.04 4.77
CA ILE A 70 9.05 -1.82 4.36
C ILE A 70 9.66 -0.70 5.22
N SER A 71 8.87 0.34 5.47
CA SER A 71 9.24 1.46 6.33
C SER A 71 8.02 2.13 6.93
N GLU A 72 8.17 2.64 8.15
CA GLU A 72 7.28 3.67 8.69
C GLU A 72 7.30 4.93 7.79
N PRO A 73 6.24 5.78 7.84
CA PRO A 73 6.17 7.00 7.05
C PRO A 73 7.38 7.92 7.28
N ARG A 74 8.15 8.19 6.22
CA ARG A 74 9.38 9.01 6.27
C ARG A 74 9.11 10.50 6.06
N GLY A 75 7.89 10.90 5.73
CA GLY A 75 7.61 12.23 5.20
C GLY A 75 8.19 12.41 3.79
N PHE A 76 8.57 13.64 3.47
CA PHE A 76 9.23 13.95 2.20
C PHE A 76 10.76 13.80 2.32
N PRO A 77 11.46 13.35 1.25
CA PRO A 77 12.92 13.36 1.24
C PRO A 77 13.50 14.77 1.40
N GLU A 78 14.51 14.92 2.26
CA GLU A 78 15.16 16.21 2.55
C GLU A 78 15.88 16.79 1.31
N ASP A 79 16.46 15.92 0.50
CA ASP A 79 17.19 16.22 -0.73
C ASP A 79 16.32 16.12 -2.00
N MET A 80 14.99 16.07 -1.85
CA MET A 80 14.06 16.07 -2.98
C MET A 80 14.32 17.24 -3.94
N ASN A 81 14.07 17.01 -5.23
CA ASN A 81 14.18 18.05 -6.24
C ASN A 81 13.29 19.29 -5.95
N ASP A 82 13.77 20.46 -6.35
CA ASP A 82 13.12 21.75 -6.07
C ASP A 82 11.71 21.87 -6.69
N PHE A 83 11.48 21.19 -7.82
CA PHE A 83 10.20 21.21 -8.50
C PHE A 83 9.12 20.52 -7.65
N TYR A 84 9.38 19.32 -7.13
CA TYR A 84 8.48 18.62 -6.23
C TYR A 84 8.34 19.32 -4.89
N LYS A 85 9.43 19.82 -4.29
CA LYS A 85 9.36 20.62 -3.04
C LYS A 85 8.40 21.79 -3.18
N LYS A 86 8.49 22.52 -4.29
CA LYS A 86 7.58 23.64 -4.58
C LYS A 86 6.15 23.16 -4.82
N TYR A 87 5.97 22.14 -5.64
CA TYR A 87 4.65 21.61 -5.97
C TYR A 87 3.91 21.12 -4.72
N PHE A 88 4.55 20.29 -3.89
CA PHE A 88 3.93 19.75 -2.68
C PHE A 88 3.63 20.85 -1.66
N SER A 89 4.55 21.79 -1.43
CA SER A 89 4.29 22.89 -0.49
C SER A 89 3.16 23.83 -0.94
N GLU A 90 2.98 24.06 -2.24
CA GLU A 90 1.89 24.89 -2.77
C GLU A 90 0.53 24.17 -2.80
N ASN A 91 0.52 22.84 -2.79
CA ASN A 91 -0.69 22.03 -2.96
C ASN A 91 -1.05 21.19 -1.72
N GLN A 92 -0.27 21.31 -0.64
CA GLN A 92 -0.57 20.69 0.64
C GLN A 92 -1.92 21.22 1.15
N CYS A 93 -2.82 20.32 1.55
CA CYS A 93 -4.14 20.69 2.04
C CYS A 93 -4.48 19.90 3.31
N GLY A 94 -5.45 20.39 4.09
CA GLY A 94 -5.82 19.76 5.37
C GLY A 94 -6.42 18.34 5.26
N LEU A 95 -6.42 17.74 4.06
CA LEU A 95 -6.88 16.38 3.76
C LEU A 95 -5.71 15.42 3.49
N ASP A 96 -4.47 15.84 3.68
CA ASP A 96 -3.30 14.99 3.54
C ASP A 96 -3.18 14.02 4.72
N PHE A 97 -3.12 12.71 4.43
CA PHE A 97 -2.98 11.65 5.43
C PHE A 97 -1.53 11.27 5.71
N GLY A 98 -0.59 11.77 4.90
CA GLY A 98 0.83 11.59 5.11
C GLY A 98 1.62 11.60 3.81
N HIS A 99 2.93 11.45 3.96
CA HIS A 99 3.88 11.29 2.87
C HIS A 99 4.95 10.30 3.30
N SER A 100 5.50 9.57 2.33
CA SER A 100 6.67 8.73 2.54
C SER A 100 7.44 8.60 1.23
N TRP A 101 8.58 7.91 1.28
CA TRP A 101 9.35 7.59 0.09
C TRP A 101 10.17 6.33 0.32
N LEU A 102 10.50 5.64 -0.77
CA LEU A 102 11.40 4.49 -0.78
C LEU A 102 12.30 4.58 -2.00
N LEU A 103 13.54 4.09 -1.88
CA LEU A 103 14.31 3.73 -3.07
C LEU A 103 13.64 2.51 -3.72
N LEU A 104 13.69 2.45 -5.04
CA LEU A 104 13.21 1.29 -5.78
C LEU A 104 13.93 0.01 -5.34
N GLN A 105 15.23 0.11 -5.01
CA GLN A 105 15.98 -1.00 -4.42
C GLN A 105 15.34 -1.55 -3.14
N GLU A 106 14.82 -0.69 -2.25
CA GLU A 106 14.18 -1.13 -1.00
C GLU A 106 12.89 -1.93 -1.28
N ILE A 107 12.19 -1.59 -2.36
CA ILE A 107 10.98 -2.31 -2.79
C ILE A 107 11.36 -3.69 -3.35
N ILE A 108 12.45 -3.78 -4.13
CA ILE A 108 12.89 -5.02 -4.76
C ILE A 108 13.54 -5.99 -3.76
N ASP A 109 14.34 -5.47 -2.84
CA ASP A 109 15.02 -6.28 -1.82
C ASP A 109 14.08 -6.75 -0.71
N TYR A 110 12.86 -6.21 -0.65
CA TYR A 110 11.89 -6.62 0.33
C TYR A 110 11.45 -8.07 0.09
N ASP A 111 11.41 -8.86 1.16
CA ASP A 111 11.09 -10.28 1.10
C ASP A 111 9.58 -10.52 0.92
N TRP A 112 9.05 -10.28 -0.27
CA TRP A 112 7.62 -10.44 -0.55
C TRP A 112 7.15 -11.89 -0.44
N ASP A 113 8.00 -12.83 -0.83
CA ASP A 113 7.61 -14.22 -1.10
C ASP A 113 7.74 -15.15 0.12
N ASN A 114 8.64 -14.86 1.09
CA ASN A 114 8.85 -15.72 2.26
C ASN A 114 8.22 -15.16 3.55
N GLN A 115 7.30 -14.20 3.41
CA GLN A 115 6.52 -13.64 4.50
C GLN A 115 5.07 -14.11 4.46
N TYR A 116 4.44 -14.15 5.63
CA TYR A 116 3.08 -14.64 5.80
C TYR A 116 2.28 -13.76 6.75
N VAL A 117 1.00 -13.54 6.41
CA VAL A 117 0.06 -12.78 7.23
C VAL A 117 -0.95 -13.74 7.84
N THR A 118 -1.08 -13.69 9.16
CA THR A 118 -2.18 -14.37 9.85
C THR A 118 -3.41 -13.47 9.80
N GLN A 119 -4.53 -14.04 9.42
CA GLN A 119 -5.84 -13.39 9.37
C GLN A 119 -6.78 -14.08 10.34
N TRP A 120 -7.71 -13.32 10.90
CA TRP A 120 -8.77 -13.85 11.77
C TRP A 120 -10.14 -13.38 11.31
N ALA A 121 -11.13 -14.26 11.46
CA ALA A 121 -12.53 -13.94 11.25
C ALA A 121 -13.40 -14.87 12.10
N TYR A 122 -14.69 -14.57 12.17
CA TYR A 122 -15.69 -15.47 12.70
C TYR A 122 -16.38 -16.21 11.55
N VAL A 123 -16.64 -17.49 11.75
CA VAL A 123 -17.42 -18.35 10.84
C VAL A 123 -18.53 -19.03 11.62
N LYS A 124 -19.58 -19.51 10.94
CA LYS A 124 -20.59 -20.36 11.60
C LYS A 124 -19.92 -21.59 12.21
N HIS A 125 -20.33 -21.97 13.42
CA HIS A 125 -19.72 -23.05 14.20
C HIS A 125 -19.54 -24.35 13.40
N GLN A 126 -20.54 -24.68 12.57
CA GLN A 126 -20.50 -25.88 11.72
C GLN A 126 -19.32 -25.92 10.74
N TYR A 127 -18.68 -24.80 10.42
CA TYR A 127 -17.52 -24.74 9.51
C TYR A 127 -16.19 -24.53 10.24
N ALA A 128 -16.21 -24.27 11.55
CA ALA A 128 -14.99 -23.98 12.30
C ALA A 128 -13.98 -25.13 12.23
N HIS A 129 -14.46 -26.37 12.17
CA HIS A 129 -13.63 -27.58 12.04
C HIS A 129 -12.81 -27.67 10.74
N LEU A 130 -13.13 -26.85 9.73
CA LEU A 130 -12.37 -26.80 8.47
C LEU A 130 -11.07 -26.00 8.63
N PHE A 131 -10.97 -25.16 9.66
CA PHE A 131 -9.82 -24.31 9.89
C PHE A 131 -8.81 -25.01 10.82
N GLN A 132 -7.53 -24.85 10.51
CA GLN A 132 -6.42 -25.36 11.30
C GLN A 132 -5.42 -24.24 11.53
N ASP A 133 -4.91 -24.13 12.75
CA ASP A 133 -3.95 -23.09 13.09
C ASP A 133 -2.69 -23.17 12.23
N GLY A 134 -2.30 -22.04 11.65
CA GLY A 134 -1.13 -21.95 10.76
C GLY A 134 -1.35 -22.48 9.34
N ALA A 135 -2.52 -23.02 9.01
CA ALA A 135 -2.84 -23.52 7.68
C ALA A 135 -3.37 -22.40 6.77
N SER A 136 -3.32 -22.66 5.45
CA SER A 136 -3.96 -21.81 4.44
C SER A 136 -5.49 -21.86 4.56
N PHE A 137 -6.16 -20.91 3.91
CA PHE A 137 -7.62 -20.88 3.86
C PHE A 137 -8.18 -22.21 3.30
N PRO A 138 -9.17 -22.84 3.97
CA PRO A 138 -9.63 -24.18 3.58
C PRO A 138 -10.34 -24.17 2.21
N ALA A 139 -9.90 -25.04 1.31
CA ALA A 139 -10.47 -25.17 -0.04
C ALA A 139 -11.92 -25.70 -0.01
N GLU A 140 -12.27 -26.44 1.04
CA GLU A 140 -13.60 -26.99 1.28
C GLU A 140 -14.59 -25.98 1.87
N PHE A 141 -14.15 -24.76 2.19
CA PHE A 141 -15.06 -23.73 2.71
C PHE A 141 -16.13 -23.37 1.66
N PRO A 142 -17.42 -23.44 2.00
CA PRO A 142 -18.47 -23.27 0.99
C PRO A 142 -18.44 -21.91 0.30
N ALA A 143 -18.44 -21.94 -1.03
CA ALA A 143 -18.51 -20.73 -1.84
C ALA A 143 -19.77 -19.90 -1.49
N GLY A 144 -19.58 -18.61 -1.22
CA GLY A 144 -20.67 -17.68 -0.86
C GLY A 144 -21.01 -17.65 0.64
N GLU A 145 -20.40 -18.49 1.47
CA GLU A 145 -20.50 -18.36 2.92
C GLU A 145 -19.72 -17.12 3.41
N LYS A 146 -20.22 -16.50 4.48
CA LYS A 146 -19.67 -15.23 4.96
C LYS A 146 -18.53 -15.47 5.95
N LEU A 147 -17.47 -14.70 5.78
CA LEU A 147 -16.51 -14.40 6.85
C LEU A 147 -17.00 -13.15 7.57
N TYR A 148 -17.10 -13.23 8.89
CA TYR A 148 -17.50 -12.10 9.73
C TYR A 148 -16.25 -11.46 10.33
N PHE A 149 -15.86 -10.30 9.80
CA PHE A 149 -14.77 -9.52 10.33
C PHE A 149 -15.30 -8.57 11.42
N VAL A 150 -14.61 -8.50 12.56
CA VAL A 150 -15.03 -7.66 13.68
C VAL A 150 -14.71 -6.21 13.37
N LEU A 151 -15.73 -5.44 13.00
CA LEU A 151 -15.62 -3.98 12.94
C LEU A 151 -15.80 -3.38 14.34
N PRO A 152 -15.25 -2.18 14.62
CA PRO A 152 -15.58 -1.45 15.83
C PRO A 152 -17.11 -1.30 15.93
N ASN A 153 -17.71 -1.87 16.98
CA ASN A 153 -19.16 -1.98 17.23
C ASN A 153 -19.89 -3.20 16.63
N TRP A 154 -19.19 -4.17 16.05
CA TRP A 154 -19.81 -5.43 15.65
C TRP A 154 -20.22 -6.24 16.89
N LYS A 155 -21.48 -6.68 16.91
CA LYS A 155 -21.93 -7.69 17.87
C LYS A 155 -21.69 -9.05 17.25
N GLN A 156 -21.04 -9.92 17.99
CA GLN A 156 -20.81 -11.28 17.54
C GLN A 156 -22.14 -11.93 17.14
N GLU A 157 -22.21 -12.37 15.89
CA GLU A 157 -23.36 -13.12 15.40
C GLU A 157 -23.47 -14.42 16.21
N PRO A 158 -24.67 -14.78 16.70
CA PRO A 158 -24.87 -16.04 17.41
C PRO A 158 -24.35 -17.24 16.61
N GLU A 159 -23.87 -18.27 17.32
CA GLU A 159 -23.39 -19.52 16.71
C GLU A 159 -22.18 -19.36 15.77
N THR A 160 -21.38 -18.33 15.99
CA THR A 160 -20.09 -18.16 15.31
C THR A 160 -18.91 -18.55 16.18
N THR A 161 -17.82 -18.96 15.56
CA THR A 161 -16.56 -19.33 16.19
C THR A 161 -15.44 -18.59 15.49
N GLU A 162 -14.51 -18.04 16.27
CA GLU A 162 -13.31 -17.39 15.75
C GLU A 162 -12.38 -18.45 15.14
N VAL A 163 -11.85 -18.16 13.96
CA VAL A 163 -10.91 -19.00 13.24
C VAL A 163 -9.77 -18.16 12.70
N SER A 164 -8.65 -18.81 12.40
CA SER A 164 -7.48 -18.19 11.80
C SER A 164 -6.99 -18.97 10.59
N TRP A 165 -6.31 -18.27 9.68
CA TRP A 165 -5.58 -18.87 8.57
C TRP A 165 -4.41 -17.99 8.17
N VAL A 166 -3.49 -18.56 7.39
CA VAL A 166 -2.29 -17.91 6.91
C VAL A 166 -2.37 -17.70 5.40
N THR A 167 -1.93 -16.53 4.95
CA THR A 167 -1.82 -16.19 3.51
C THR A 167 -0.43 -15.65 3.23
N SER A 168 0.08 -15.88 2.01
CA SER A 168 1.31 -15.23 1.56
C SER A 168 1.19 -13.72 1.72
N TYR A 169 2.25 -13.06 2.20
CA TYR A 169 2.26 -11.62 2.39
C TYR A 169 2.01 -10.89 1.05
N LYS A 170 2.72 -11.29 -0.01
CA LYS A 170 2.56 -10.76 -1.37
C LYS A 170 1.13 -10.85 -1.89
N GLU A 171 0.50 -12.02 -1.73
CA GLU A 171 -0.90 -12.23 -2.10
C GLU A 171 -1.84 -11.36 -1.25
N TYR A 172 -1.61 -11.34 0.07
CA TYR A 172 -2.45 -10.61 1.01
C TYR A 172 -2.47 -9.12 0.72
N VAL A 173 -1.30 -8.52 0.51
CA VAL A 173 -1.15 -7.08 0.25
C VAL A 173 -1.45 -6.70 -1.20
N GLY A 174 -1.51 -7.69 -2.09
CA GLY A 174 -1.78 -7.50 -3.52
C GLY A 174 -0.60 -6.92 -4.29
N CYS A 175 0.63 -7.21 -3.88
CA CYS A 175 1.82 -6.81 -4.63
C CYS A 175 1.97 -7.72 -5.85
N SER A 176 1.62 -7.22 -7.03
CA SER A 176 1.75 -7.96 -8.29
C SER A 176 3.16 -7.89 -8.86
N GLU A 177 3.55 -8.89 -9.66
CA GLU A 177 4.80 -8.83 -10.44
C GLU A 177 4.78 -7.62 -11.38
N GLN A 178 3.64 -7.38 -12.04
CA GLN A 178 3.46 -6.24 -12.94
C GLN A 178 3.77 -4.90 -12.25
N PHE A 179 3.39 -4.72 -10.99
CA PHE A 179 3.72 -3.50 -10.25
C PHE A 179 5.24 -3.32 -10.11
N ILE A 180 5.96 -4.39 -9.77
CA ILE A 180 7.43 -4.35 -9.65
C ILE A 180 8.09 -4.11 -11.01
N GLU A 181 7.59 -4.76 -12.08
CA GLU A 181 8.06 -4.58 -13.45
C GLU A 181 7.88 -3.14 -13.93
N GLU A 182 6.71 -2.53 -13.72
CA GLU A 182 6.44 -1.13 -14.07
C GLU A 182 7.37 -0.15 -13.34
N LEU A 183 7.69 -0.42 -12.07
CA LEU A 183 8.67 0.39 -11.35
C LEU A 183 10.09 0.23 -11.90
N LEU A 184 10.48 -0.97 -12.32
CA LEU A 184 11.78 -1.24 -12.94
C LEU A 184 11.96 -0.53 -14.28
N GLU A 185 10.89 -0.25 -15.00
CA GLU A 185 10.93 0.53 -16.25
C GLU A 185 11.36 2.00 -16.02
N LEU A 186 11.22 2.52 -14.80
CA LEU A 186 11.62 3.89 -14.45
C LEU A 186 13.14 4.09 -14.49
N GLY A 187 13.93 3.03 -14.25
CA GLY A 187 15.38 3.07 -14.31
C GLY A 187 16.08 2.15 -13.30
N SER A 188 17.35 2.43 -13.03
CA SER A 188 18.17 1.64 -12.11
C SER A 188 17.62 1.70 -10.68
N PRO A 189 17.38 0.56 -10.00
CA PRO A 189 16.86 0.52 -8.64
C PRO A 189 17.57 1.39 -7.60
N HIS A 190 18.88 1.59 -7.76
CA HIS A 190 19.69 2.39 -6.85
C HIS A 190 19.60 3.90 -7.13
N GLU A 191 19.08 4.27 -8.29
CA GLU A 191 18.98 5.65 -8.76
C GLU A 191 17.53 6.12 -8.84
N ILE A 192 16.54 5.26 -8.58
CA ILE A 192 15.13 5.63 -8.57
C ILE A 192 14.62 5.71 -7.14
N ARG A 193 13.93 6.81 -6.85
CA ARG A 193 13.17 7.01 -5.63
C ARG A 193 11.69 7.18 -5.95
N ILE A 194 10.85 6.44 -5.26
CA ILE A 194 9.39 6.54 -5.32
C ILE A 194 8.92 7.39 -4.14
N ILE A 195 8.10 8.39 -4.41
CA ILE A 195 7.50 9.29 -3.42
C ILE A 195 6.00 9.03 -3.39
N PHE A 196 5.48 8.80 -2.18
CA PHE A 196 4.07 8.54 -1.94
C PHE A 196 3.41 9.78 -1.35
N TRP A 197 2.30 10.21 -1.95
CA TRP A 197 1.42 11.23 -1.38
C TRP A 197 0.03 10.63 -1.13
N PHE A 198 -0.37 10.60 0.15
CA PHE A 198 -1.65 10.08 0.63
C PHE A 198 -2.62 11.25 0.94
N TYR A 199 -3.80 11.30 0.31
CA TYR A 199 -4.81 12.36 0.52
C TYR A 199 -6.27 11.88 0.41
N ALA A 200 -7.23 12.65 0.94
CA ALA A 200 -8.68 12.34 1.00
C ALA A 200 -9.52 12.98 -0.12
#